data_AF-D3PVV2-F1
#
_entry.id   AF-D3PVV2-F1
#
_cell.length_a   1.000
_cell.length_b   1.000
_cell.length_c   1.000
_cell.angle_alpha   90.00
_cell.angle_beta   90.00
_cell.angle_gamma   90.00
#
_symmetry.space_group_name_H-M   'P 1'
#
loop_
_entity.id
_entity.type
_entity.pdbx_description
1 polymer ?
#
loop_
_entity_poly.entity_id
_entity_poly.type
_entity_poly.pdbx_seq_one_letter_code
_entity_poly.pdbx_strand_id
1 'polypeptide(L)'
;MPIVGDYLQRPTYEVLHTIGEGNVGICRLARHDIFDCNVVQKTISLLGIPDGVAREPHLLKEAQHKYLIKVWDAQWEPSPQFKGMEAVTFICDYYPGKSVYDALMDLHVFGLAGAMRICGQMLDALAYLHGDRAYVHRDIKPANILLDESRENAVLADLGSAGKIDPHGGTAPNYGGTPLYLAPEVHARNQVTAKSDLYAIGMVTIEMLAGRFPYEDIARSKVDARLASGKPALPDRYFVLPPYVPPNVKSFIRSLIRVDPSKRPATARAALQKLNGLRYVDWRRTLGTGLVGEWIGSWPPDKVPEKRRIYRVQSSTVKRKGHVEQIKLTAAWRRPAGTWRKVSKLERYVDREDAKALSVFFRDVEDAAHAAPA
;
A
#
# COMPACT_ATOMS: atom_id res chain seq x y z
N MET A 1 13.14 -37.59 6.31
CA MET A 1 12.19 -38.50 5.62
C MET A 1 11.19 -37.62 4.88
N PRO A 2 10.86 -37.88 3.62
CA PRO A 2 9.69 -37.27 2.99
C PRO A 2 8.45 -37.57 3.84
N ILE A 3 7.39 -36.75 3.72
CA ILE A 3 6.09 -37.09 4.31
C ILE A 3 5.75 -38.51 3.83
N VAL A 4 5.63 -39.45 4.77
CA VAL A 4 5.32 -40.83 4.44
C VAL A 4 3.87 -40.88 3.96
N GLY A 5 3.67 -41.26 2.71
CA GLY A 5 2.35 -41.66 2.20
C GLY A 5 1.47 -40.54 1.65
N ASP A 6 1.96 -39.76 0.68
CA ASP A 6 1.06 -38.96 -0.15
C ASP A 6 0.03 -39.88 -0.82
N TYR A 7 -1.23 -39.75 -0.42
CA TYR A 7 -2.35 -40.44 -1.02
C TYR A 7 -2.62 -39.81 -2.39
N LEU A 8 -1.98 -40.33 -3.45
CA LEU A 8 -2.13 -39.79 -4.82
C LEU A 8 -3.60 -39.76 -5.31
N GLN A 9 -4.45 -40.65 -4.78
CA GLN A 9 -5.89 -40.66 -5.09
C GLN A 9 -6.69 -39.60 -4.30
N ARG A 10 -6.11 -39.02 -3.25
CA ARG A 10 -6.70 -37.98 -2.42
C ARG A 10 -5.60 -37.02 -1.92
N PRO A 11 -5.08 -36.15 -2.80
CA PRO A 11 -4.00 -35.24 -2.44
C PRO A 11 -4.45 -34.23 -1.38
N THR A 12 -3.55 -33.87 -0.45
CA THR A 12 -3.82 -32.86 0.58
C THR A 12 -4.12 -31.49 -0.02
N TYR A 13 -3.47 -31.17 -1.15
CA TYR A 13 -3.62 -29.92 -1.86
C TYR A 13 -4.19 -30.18 -3.26
N GLU A 14 -5.35 -29.59 -3.53
CA GLU A 14 -5.98 -29.58 -4.84
C GLU A 14 -5.71 -28.24 -5.51
N VAL A 15 -4.85 -28.22 -6.54
CA VAL A 15 -4.58 -27.01 -7.32
C VAL A 15 -5.85 -26.62 -8.08
N LEU A 16 -6.34 -25.40 -7.84
CA LEU A 16 -7.52 -24.86 -8.50
C LEU A 16 -7.13 -24.16 -9.81
N HIS A 17 -6.23 -23.19 -9.75
CA HIS A 17 -5.69 -22.49 -10.94
C HIS A 17 -4.43 -21.68 -10.60
N THR A 18 -3.69 -21.28 -11.63
CA THR A 18 -2.55 -20.35 -11.51
C THR A 18 -3.06 -18.93 -11.27
N ILE A 19 -2.52 -18.25 -10.24
CA ILE A 19 -2.88 -16.86 -9.89
C ILE A 19 -1.77 -15.86 -10.23
N GLY A 20 -0.56 -16.32 -10.51
CA GLY A 20 0.53 -15.46 -10.96
C GLY A 20 1.71 -16.24 -11.50
N GLU A 21 2.29 -15.73 -12.58
CA GLU A 21 3.54 -16.25 -13.17
C GLU A 21 4.56 -15.12 -13.16
N GLY A 22 5.65 -15.31 -12.43
CA GLY A 22 6.76 -14.38 -12.36
C GLY A 22 8.01 -14.94 -13.01
N ASN A 23 9.03 -14.11 -13.18
CA ASN A 23 10.31 -14.49 -13.80
C ASN A 23 11.03 -15.64 -13.08
N VAL A 24 10.75 -15.86 -11.79
CA VAL A 24 11.45 -16.82 -10.93
C VAL A 24 10.53 -17.90 -10.34
N GLY A 25 9.23 -17.87 -10.63
CA GLY A 25 8.31 -18.83 -10.04
C GLY A 25 6.84 -18.70 -10.44
N ILE A 26 6.05 -19.70 -10.06
CA ILE A 26 4.60 -19.79 -10.30
C ILE A 26 3.88 -19.77 -8.95
N CYS A 27 2.83 -18.97 -8.84
CA CYS A 27 1.90 -18.98 -7.73
C CYS A 27 0.57 -19.59 -8.17
N ARG A 28 0.09 -20.59 -7.43
CA ARG A 28 -1.19 -21.28 -7.69
C ARG A 28 -2.10 -21.16 -6.47
N LEU A 29 -3.39 -20.94 -6.73
CA LEU A 29 -4.42 -21.12 -5.72
C LEU A 29 -4.68 -22.61 -5.59
N ALA A 30 -4.67 -23.12 -4.37
CA ALA A 30 -5.01 -24.51 -4.06
C ALA A 30 -5.99 -24.56 -2.88
N ARG A 31 -6.77 -25.64 -2.81
CA ARG A 31 -7.58 -25.97 -1.65
C ARG A 31 -6.85 -27.01 -0.81
N HIS A 32 -6.74 -26.77 0.48
CA HIS A 32 -6.27 -27.76 1.45
C HIS A 32 -7.45 -28.64 1.88
N ASP A 33 -7.50 -29.92 1.48
CA ASP A 33 -8.67 -30.81 1.68
C ASP A 33 -9.02 -31.00 3.17
N ILE A 34 -8.01 -31.22 4.01
CA ILE A 34 -8.23 -31.50 5.45
C ILE A 34 -8.68 -30.26 6.24
N PHE A 35 -8.09 -29.09 5.96
CA PHE A 35 -8.43 -27.85 6.65
C PHE A 35 -9.59 -27.09 6.01
N ASP A 36 -10.07 -27.57 4.86
CA ASP A 36 -11.15 -26.98 4.05
C ASP A 36 -10.97 -25.47 3.84
N CYS A 37 -9.77 -25.09 3.38
CA CYS A 37 -9.42 -23.69 3.18
C CYS A 37 -8.58 -23.47 1.93
N ASN A 38 -8.66 -22.27 1.38
CA ASN A 38 -7.81 -21.85 0.28
C ASN A 38 -6.41 -21.44 0.77
N VAL A 39 -5.39 -21.83 0.00
CA VAL A 39 -3.98 -21.53 0.23
C VAL A 39 -3.29 -21.15 -1.07
N VAL A 40 -2.13 -20.50 -0.97
CA VAL A 40 -1.27 -20.22 -2.12
C VAL A 40 -0.08 -21.16 -2.11
N GLN A 41 0.14 -21.87 -3.21
CA GLN A 41 1.34 -22.65 -3.48
C GLN A 41 2.27 -21.83 -4.38
N LYS A 42 3.42 -21.41 -3.85
CA LYS A 42 4.45 -20.69 -4.60
C LYS A 42 5.62 -21.62 -4.88
N THR A 43 5.90 -21.88 -6.16
CA THR A 43 7.02 -22.69 -6.63
C THR A 43 8.08 -21.77 -7.22
N ILE A 44 9.30 -21.84 -6.70
CA ILE A 44 10.46 -21.04 -7.15
C ILE A 44 11.48 -21.97 -7.78
N SER A 45 11.90 -21.64 -9.01
CA SER A 45 12.98 -22.34 -9.69
C SER A 45 14.33 -21.88 -9.13
N LEU A 46 15.24 -22.82 -8.88
CA LEU A 46 16.61 -22.52 -8.42
C LEU A 46 17.63 -22.55 -9.58
N LEU A 47 17.17 -22.48 -10.82
CA LEU A 47 18.02 -22.50 -12.01
C LEU A 47 19.14 -21.46 -11.91
N GLY A 48 20.39 -21.94 -11.96
CA GLY A 48 21.58 -21.10 -11.94
C GLY A 48 21.99 -20.58 -10.56
N ILE A 49 21.40 -21.11 -9.48
CA ILE A 49 21.78 -20.80 -8.10
C ILE A 49 22.44 -22.04 -7.48
N PRO A 50 23.78 -22.16 -7.53
CA PRO A 50 24.51 -23.21 -6.80
C PRO A 50 24.14 -23.14 -5.31
N ASP A 51 23.86 -24.28 -4.69
CA ASP A 51 23.42 -24.39 -3.29
C ASP A 51 22.17 -23.56 -2.95
N GLY A 52 21.24 -23.42 -3.92
CA GLY A 52 20.05 -22.58 -3.84
C GLY A 52 19.25 -22.77 -2.55
N VAL A 53 19.53 -21.94 -1.56
CA VAL A 53 18.86 -22.01 -0.26
C VAL A 53 17.40 -21.58 -0.46
N ALA A 54 16.48 -22.33 0.14
CA ALA A 54 15.07 -21.99 0.31
C ALA A 54 14.88 -20.75 1.21
N ARG A 55 15.48 -19.63 0.78
CA ARG A 55 15.75 -18.45 1.61
C ARG A 55 14.46 -17.73 1.98
N GLU A 56 13.53 -17.61 1.05
CA GLU A 56 12.24 -16.97 1.28
C GLU A 56 11.38 -17.73 2.30
N PRO A 57 11.03 -19.02 2.11
CA PRO A 57 10.24 -19.74 3.10
C PRO A 57 10.94 -19.86 4.46
N HIS A 58 12.28 -20.00 4.47
CA HIS A 58 13.04 -19.97 5.72
C HIS A 58 12.90 -18.63 6.46
N LEU A 59 13.12 -17.51 5.77
CA LEU A 59 12.99 -16.18 6.36
C LEU A 59 11.55 -15.90 6.81
N LEU A 60 10.54 -16.29 6.04
CA LEU A 60 9.13 -16.17 6.43
C LEU A 60 8.82 -17.01 7.68
N LYS A 61 9.43 -18.20 7.81
CA LYS A 61 9.27 -19.05 9.00
C LYS A 61 9.90 -18.41 10.24
N GLU A 62 11.06 -17.79 10.11
CA GLU A 62 11.74 -17.10 11.21
C GLU A 62 11.06 -15.77 11.57
N ALA A 63 10.64 -14.99 10.56
CA ALA A 63 10.08 -13.65 10.72
C ALA A 63 8.55 -13.68 10.87
N GLN A 64 8.06 -14.20 12.00
CA GLN A 64 6.62 -14.23 12.27
C GLN A 64 6.10 -12.90 12.80
N HIS A 65 5.16 -12.27 12.08
CA HIS A 65 4.51 -11.03 12.48
C HIS A 65 3.08 -10.98 11.90
N LYS A 66 2.13 -10.37 12.61
CA LYS A 66 0.71 -10.30 12.20
C LYS A 66 0.44 -9.64 10.83
N TYR A 67 1.40 -8.85 10.33
CA TYR A 67 1.31 -8.16 9.04
C TYR A 67 2.40 -8.61 8.05
N LEU A 68 3.02 -9.78 8.29
CA LEU A 68 3.80 -10.50 7.30
C LEU A 68 3.01 -11.73 6.87
N ILE A 69 3.10 -12.10 5.59
CA ILE A 69 2.45 -13.31 5.09
C ILE A 69 2.94 -14.55 5.87
N LYS A 70 2.03 -15.43 6.24
CA LYS A 70 2.36 -16.65 6.96
C LYS A 70 2.70 -17.77 5.99
N VAL A 71 3.86 -18.37 6.17
CA VAL A 71 4.24 -19.65 5.54
C VAL A 71 3.84 -20.82 6.44
N TRP A 72 3.28 -21.85 5.84
CA TRP A 72 2.79 -23.04 6.53
C TRP A 72 3.78 -24.17 6.42
N ASP A 73 4.22 -24.45 5.20
CA ASP A 73 5.10 -25.55 4.86
C ASP A 73 5.95 -25.22 3.64
N ALA A 74 7.06 -25.95 3.46
CA ALA A 74 7.94 -25.84 2.31
C ALA A 74 8.56 -27.20 1.99
N GLN A 75 8.63 -27.53 0.71
CA GLN A 75 9.17 -28.79 0.22
C GLN A 75 9.99 -28.61 -1.06
N TRP A 76 10.91 -29.55 -1.25
CA TRP A 76 11.62 -29.72 -2.52
C TRP A 76 10.73 -30.46 -3.51
N GLU A 77 10.68 -29.97 -4.74
CA GLU A 77 9.94 -30.62 -5.83
C GLU A 77 10.77 -30.60 -7.12
N PRO A 78 10.61 -31.57 -8.03
CA PRO A 78 11.17 -31.48 -9.37
C PRO A 78 10.59 -30.25 -10.08
N SER A 79 11.44 -29.39 -10.64
CA SER A 79 10.98 -28.15 -11.28
C SER A 79 9.91 -28.43 -12.34
N PRO A 80 8.69 -27.86 -12.21
CA PRO A 80 7.61 -28.08 -13.16
C PRO A 80 7.88 -27.42 -14.51
N GLN A 81 8.83 -26.48 -14.57
CA GLN A 81 9.22 -25.76 -15.78
C GLN A 81 10.44 -26.38 -16.47
N PHE A 82 11.33 -27.06 -15.74
CA PHE A 82 12.60 -27.56 -16.27
C PHE A 82 12.92 -28.98 -15.76
N LYS A 83 12.77 -29.99 -16.63
CA LYS A 83 13.11 -31.40 -16.32
C LYS A 83 14.56 -31.51 -15.82
N GLY A 84 14.74 -32.16 -14.66
CA GLY A 84 16.06 -32.43 -14.06
C GLY A 84 16.58 -31.33 -13.13
N MET A 85 15.78 -30.32 -12.81
CA MET A 85 16.16 -29.24 -11.90
C MET A 85 15.38 -29.28 -10.60
N GLU A 86 15.99 -28.79 -9.52
CA GLU A 86 15.34 -28.64 -8.22
C GLU A 86 14.55 -27.32 -8.15
N ALA A 87 13.36 -27.38 -7.56
CA ALA A 87 12.55 -26.23 -7.19
C ALA A 87 12.14 -26.34 -5.73
N VAL A 88 11.83 -25.19 -5.13
CA VAL A 88 11.22 -25.13 -3.81
C VAL A 88 9.79 -24.67 -3.96
N THR A 89 8.87 -25.46 -3.42
CA THR A 89 7.46 -25.11 -3.31
C THR A 89 7.12 -24.85 -1.85
N PHE A 90 6.46 -23.74 -1.56
CA PHE A 90 5.97 -23.45 -0.21
C PHE A 90 4.52 -22.95 -0.21
N ILE A 91 3.86 -23.18 0.92
CA ILE A 91 2.43 -22.93 1.12
C ILE A 91 2.26 -21.70 2.02
N CYS A 92 1.42 -20.76 1.60
CA CYS A 92 1.11 -19.55 2.35
C CYS A 92 -0.40 -19.31 2.47
N ASP A 93 -0.78 -18.43 3.40
CA ASP A 93 -2.14 -17.91 3.50
C ASP A 93 -2.62 -17.32 2.16
N TYR A 94 -3.88 -17.62 1.80
CA TYR A 94 -4.56 -16.98 0.69
C TYR A 94 -5.28 -15.71 1.15
N TYR A 95 -5.14 -14.64 0.37
CA TYR A 95 -5.75 -13.33 0.62
C TYR A 95 -6.78 -13.02 -0.48
N PRO A 96 -8.10 -13.12 -0.20
CA PRO A 96 -9.15 -12.97 -1.21
C PRO A 96 -9.22 -11.58 -1.85
N GLY A 97 -8.80 -10.55 -1.12
CA GLY A 97 -8.71 -9.18 -1.63
C GLY A 97 -7.63 -8.98 -2.70
N LYS A 98 -6.79 -10.00 -2.93
CA LYS A 98 -5.61 -9.99 -3.82
C LYS A 98 -4.61 -8.91 -3.39
N SER A 99 -3.84 -8.32 -4.30
CA SER A 99 -2.88 -7.27 -3.94
C SER A 99 -3.46 -5.85 -4.04
N VAL A 100 -2.78 -4.86 -3.47
CA VAL A 100 -3.08 -3.44 -3.70
C VAL A 100 -2.98 -3.11 -5.20
N TYR A 101 -2.06 -3.74 -5.93
CA TYR A 101 -1.98 -3.61 -7.39
C TYR A 101 -3.29 -4.05 -8.07
N ASP A 102 -3.76 -5.26 -7.74
CA ASP A 102 -5.01 -5.81 -8.31
C ASP A 102 -6.21 -4.93 -7.94
N ALA A 103 -6.27 -4.43 -6.71
CA ALA A 103 -7.32 -3.52 -6.31
C ALA A 103 -7.31 -2.23 -7.14
N LEU A 104 -6.14 -1.65 -7.41
CA LEU A 104 -5.99 -0.48 -8.28
C LEU A 104 -6.36 -0.79 -9.74
N MET A 105 -6.06 -2.00 -10.24
CA MET A 105 -6.50 -2.47 -11.56
C MET A 105 -8.01 -2.57 -11.66
N ASP A 106 -8.66 -3.08 -10.61
CA ASP A 106 -10.11 -3.18 -10.48
C ASP A 106 -10.80 -1.82 -10.26
N LEU A 107 -10.06 -0.71 -10.40
CA LEU A 107 -10.53 0.67 -10.17
C LEU A 107 -11.05 0.90 -8.75
N HIS A 108 -10.56 0.12 -7.78
CA HIS A 108 -10.91 0.31 -6.38
C HIS A 108 -10.39 1.67 -5.88
N VAL A 109 -11.27 2.42 -5.22
CA VAL A 109 -10.94 3.70 -4.62
C VAL A 109 -10.76 3.52 -3.12
N PHE A 110 -9.51 3.57 -2.67
CA PHE A 110 -9.21 3.52 -1.24
C PHE A 110 -9.71 4.80 -0.54
N GLY A 111 -10.43 4.62 0.57
CA GLY A 111 -10.75 5.71 1.49
C GLY A 111 -9.51 6.17 2.25
N LEU A 112 -9.56 7.39 2.81
CA LEU A 112 -8.43 7.95 3.55
C LEU A 112 -8.02 7.06 4.74
N ALA A 113 -8.96 6.65 5.60
CA ALA A 113 -8.61 5.75 6.70
C ALA A 113 -8.11 4.38 6.23
N GLY A 114 -8.68 3.82 5.16
CA GLY A 114 -8.21 2.54 4.61
C GLY A 114 -6.76 2.59 4.17
N ALA A 115 -6.40 3.59 3.34
CA ALA A 115 -5.03 3.77 2.88
C ALA A 115 -4.04 4.03 4.04
N MET A 116 -4.44 4.84 5.03
CA MET A 116 -3.62 5.11 6.21
C MET A 116 -3.49 3.89 7.14
N ARG A 117 -4.54 3.05 7.24
CA ARG A 117 -4.51 1.80 7.99
C ARG A 117 -3.53 0.83 7.37
N ILE A 118 -3.61 0.62 6.05
CA ILE A 118 -2.68 -0.22 5.29
C ILE A 118 -1.25 0.31 5.45
N CYS A 119 -1.03 1.63 5.32
CA CYS A 119 0.27 2.26 5.56
C CYS A 119 0.79 1.94 6.97
N GLY A 120 -0.04 2.06 8.00
CA GLY A 120 0.31 1.71 9.38
C GLY A 120 0.66 0.24 9.57
N GLN A 121 -0.10 -0.67 8.95
CA GLN A 121 0.18 -2.12 8.99
C GLN A 121 1.52 -2.46 8.36
N MET A 122 1.85 -1.83 7.23
CA MET A 122 3.15 -2.02 6.58
C MET A 122 4.29 -1.43 7.41
N LEU A 123 4.10 -0.24 8.00
CA LEU A 123 5.11 0.35 8.88
C LEU A 123 5.35 -0.49 10.14
N ASP A 124 4.32 -1.15 10.67
CA ASP A 124 4.44 -2.08 11.80
C ASP A 124 5.21 -3.36 11.38
N ALA A 125 4.89 -3.94 10.21
CA ALA A 125 5.67 -5.05 9.65
C ALA A 125 7.15 -4.70 9.45
N LEU A 126 7.44 -3.51 8.90
CA LEU A 126 8.81 -3.04 8.70
C LEU A 126 9.50 -2.70 10.01
N ALA A 127 8.79 -2.20 11.03
CA ALA A 127 9.38 -1.95 12.34
C ALA A 127 9.92 -3.24 12.95
N TYR A 128 9.17 -4.33 12.83
CA TYR A 128 9.62 -5.66 13.21
C TYR A 128 10.78 -6.16 12.34
N LEU A 129 10.65 -6.11 11.01
CA LEU A 129 11.66 -6.64 10.09
C LEU A 129 13.00 -5.90 10.23
N HIS A 130 12.98 -4.58 10.31
CA HIS A 130 14.16 -3.73 10.42
C HIS A 130 14.78 -3.81 11.83
N GLY A 131 13.95 -3.69 12.86
CA GLY A 131 14.42 -3.55 14.25
C GLY A 131 14.78 -4.88 14.88
N ASP A 132 13.93 -5.89 14.71
CA ASP A 132 13.99 -7.11 15.50
C ASP A 132 14.66 -8.25 14.70
N ARG A 133 14.64 -8.17 13.36
CA ARG A 133 15.29 -9.15 12.47
C ARG A 133 16.52 -8.62 11.76
N ALA A 134 16.74 -7.31 11.73
CA ALA A 134 17.81 -6.67 10.98
C ALA A 134 17.78 -7.02 9.48
N TYR A 135 16.60 -7.05 8.88
CA TYR A 135 16.41 -7.21 7.43
C TYR A 135 15.76 -5.96 6.82
N VAL A 136 16.08 -5.68 5.57
CA VAL A 136 15.28 -4.79 4.68
C VAL A 136 14.48 -5.64 3.72
N HIS A 137 13.30 -5.15 3.32
CA HIS A 137 12.42 -5.82 2.38
C HIS A 137 12.93 -5.71 0.93
N ARG A 138 13.39 -4.52 0.52
CA ARG A 138 13.96 -4.17 -0.80
C ARG A 138 13.00 -4.10 -1.99
N ASP A 139 11.89 -4.83 -1.99
CA ASP A 139 10.92 -4.81 -3.11
C ASP A 139 9.48 -4.49 -2.66
N ILE A 140 9.33 -3.38 -1.94
CA ILE A 140 8.00 -2.88 -1.55
C ILE A 140 7.33 -2.24 -2.76
N LYS A 141 6.16 -2.77 -3.12
CA LYS A 141 5.32 -2.32 -4.23
C LYS A 141 3.88 -2.79 -4.00
N PRO A 142 2.88 -2.24 -4.70
CA PRO A 142 1.48 -2.61 -4.50
C PRO A 142 1.20 -4.11 -4.70
N ALA A 143 1.92 -4.77 -5.60
CA ALA A 143 1.76 -6.20 -5.86
C ALA A 143 2.20 -7.09 -4.69
N ASN A 144 3.06 -6.58 -3.79
CA ASN A 144 3.58 -7.31 -2.64
C ASN A 144 2.83 -6.99 -1.34
N ILE A 145 1.72 -6.25 -1.41
CA ILE A 145 0.85 -5.94 -0.28
C ILE A 145 -0.49 -6.60 -0.53
N LEU A 146 -0.76 -7.70 0.16
CA LEU A 146 -1.95 -8.51 -0.01
C LEU A 146 -3.06 -8.05 0.92
N LEU A 147 -4.30 -8.09 0.45
CA LEU A 147 -5.48 -7.51 1.08
C LEU A 147 -6.44 -8.60 1.54
N ASP A 148 -7.05 -8.38 2.70
CA ASP A 148 -8.20 -9.18 3.12
C ASP A 148 -9.39 -9.01 2.18
N GLU A 149 -10.42 -9.84 2.35
CA GLU A 149 -11.63 -9.81 1.51
C GLU A 149 -12.29 -8.42 1.47
N SER A 150 -12.30 -7.71 2.59
CA SER A 150 -12.85 -6.36 2.69
C SER A 150 -11.98 -5.27 2.05
N ARG A 151 -10.74 -5.59 1.68
CA ARG A 151 -9.68 -4.66 1.25
C ARG A 151 -9.40 -3.56 2.27
N GLU A 152 -9.61 -3.86 3.54
CA GLU A 152 -9.45 -2.94 4.66
C GLU A 152 -8.18 -3.19 5.46
N ASN A 153 -7.68 -4.43 5.47
CA ASN A 153 -6.44 -4.82 6.11
C ASN A 153 -5.49 -5.45 5.10
N ALA A 154 -4.21 -5.38 5.40
CA ALA A 154 -3.15 -5.87 4.54
C ALA A 154 -2.05 -6.62 5.28
N VAL A 155 -1.37 -7.51 4.56
CA VAL A 155 -0.09 -8.08 4.94
C VAL A 155 0.96 -7.84 3.87
N LEU A 156 2.21 -7.71 4.31
CA LEU A 156 3.37 -7.61 3.43
C LEU A 156 3.83 -9.02 3.05
N ALA A 157 3.95 -9.26 1.76
CA ALA A 157 4.36 -10.52 1.17
C ALA A 157 5.66 -10.38 0.39
N ASP A 158 6.22 -11.52 -0.05
CA ASP A 158 7.39 -11.62 -0.92
C ASP A 158 8.71 -11.15 -0.29
N LEU A 159 9.27 -11.98 0.59
CA LEU A 159 10.60 -11.78 1.18
C LEU A 159 11.73 -12.36 0.32
N GLY A 160 11.47 -12.75 -0.93
CA GLY A 160 12.50 -13.33 -1.82
C GLY A 160 13.68 -12.40 -2.06
N SER A 161 13.41 -11.08 -2.11
CA SER A 161 14.44 -10.04 -2.27
C SER A 161 15.02 -9.51 -0.96
N ALA A 162 14.48 -9.93 0.19
CA ALA A 162 14.86 -9.38 1.47
C ALA A 162 16.34 -9.60 1.77
N GLY A 163 16.94 -8.71 2.55
CA GLY A 163 18.38 -8.73 2.80
C GLY A 163 18.74 -8.32 4.19
N LYS A 164 19.71 -9.04 4.78
CA LYS A 164 20.25 -8.69 6.07
C LYS A 164 20.98 -7.35 5.98
N ILE A 165 20.73 -6.50 6.96
CA ILE A 165 21.37 -5.20 7.13
C ILE A 165 22.77 -5.45 7.69
N ASP A 166 23.78 -4.85 7.07
CA ASP A 166 25.13 -4.84 7.63
C ASP A 166 25.12 -4.08 8.98
N PRO A 167 25.57 -4.70 10.10
CA PRO A 167 25.66 -4.05 11.39
C PRO A 167 26.52 -2.77 11.41
N HIS A 168 27.49 -2.65 10.48
CA HIS A 168 28.45 -1.55 10.46
C HIS A 168 27.97 -0.40 9.55
N GLY A 169 27.36 -0.71 8.41
CA GLY A 169 26.90 0.27 7.43
C GLY A 169 25.39 0.56 7.42
N GLY A 170 24.56 -0.29 8.03
CA GLY A 170 23.11 -0.16 7.96
C GLY A 170 22.53 -0.37 6.55
N THR A 171 23.28 -1.03 5.67
CA THR A 171 22.98 -1.16 4.24
C THR A 171 22.91 -2.62 3.80
N ALA A 172 22.36 -2.82 2.61
CA ALA A 172 22.20 -4.12 1.99
C ALA A 172 22.32 -3.98 0.45
N PRO A 173 22.96 -4.89 -0.30
CA PRO A 173 23.09 -4.76 -1.76
C PRO A 173 21.75 -4.64 -2.49
N ASN A 174 21.69 -3.81 -3.53
CA ASN A 174 20.52 -3.72 -4.43
C ASN A 174 20.64 -4.76 -5.57
N TYR A 175 19.65 -5.65 -5.68
CA TYR A 175 19.60 -6.70 -6.72
C TYR A 175 18.56 -6.43 -7.82
N GLY A 176 18.09 -5.19 -7.92
CA GLY A 176 17.04 -4.81 -8.87
C GLY A 176 15.65 -5.05 -8.29
N GLY A 177 15.05 -3.98 -7.77
CA GLY A 177 13.62 -3.94 -7.43
C GLY A 177 12.80 -3.34 -8.56
N THR A 178 11.55 -2.98 -8.27
CA THR A 178 10.65 -2.31 -9.23
C THR A 178 10.93 -0.79 -9.36
N PRO A 179 11.34 -0.29 -10.55
CA PRO A 179 11.75 1.08 -10.88
C PRO A 179 11.08 2.21 -10.12
N LEU A 180 9.77 2.12 -10.19
CA LEU A 180 8.83 3.18 -9.85
C LEU A 180 8.79 3.48 -8.35
N TYR A 181 9.12 2.51 -7.50
CA TYR A 181 9.12 2.65 -6.04
C TYR A 181 10.52 2.80 -5.46
N LEU A 182 11.56 2.74 -6.31
CA LEU A 182 12.94 2.82 -5.89
C LEU A 182 13.27 4.22 -5.35
N ALA A 183 13.84 4.26 -4.16
CA ALA A 183 14.31 5.52 -3.59
C ALA A 183 15.54 6.04 -4.38
N PRO A 184 15.62 7.35 -4.71
CA PRO A 184 16.66 7.87 -5.61
C PRO A 184 18.09 7.56 -5.16
N GLU A 185 18.35 7.57 -3.86
CA GLU A 185 19.67 7.27 -3.30
C GLU A 185 20.11 5.81 -3.52
N VAL A 186 19.16 4.88 -3.65
CA VAL A 186 19.46 3.46 -3.87
C VAL A 186 20.02 3.26 -5.28
N HIS A 187 19.48 3.98 -6.26
CA HIS A 187 20.00 3.95 -7.62
C HIS A 187 21.44 4.47 -7.69
N ALA A 188 21.74 5.56 -6.98
CA ALA A 188 23.08 6.17 -6.98
C ALA A 188 24.13 5.34 -6.22
N ARG A 189 23.74 4.68 -5.12
CA ARG A 189 24.68 3.99 -4.22
C ARG A 189 24.71 2.48 -4.41
N ASN A 190 23.75 1.94 -5.16
CA ASN A 190 23.47 0.52 -5.28
C ASN A 190 23.29 -0.20 -3.92
N GLN A 191 22.78 0.53 -2.93
CA GLN A 191 22.61 0.08 -1.54
C GLN A 191 21.22 0.45 -1.04
N VAL A 192 20.53 -0.54 -0.46
CA VAL A 192 19.21 -0.41 0.18
C VAL A 192 19.37 -0.21 1.68
N THR A 193 18.47 0.55 2.30
CA THR A 193 18.44 0.81 3.75
C THR A 193 17.01 0.67 4.28
N ALA A 194 16.85 0.63 5.61
CA ALA A 194 15.53 0.74 6.24
C ALA A 194 14.72 1.95 5.74
N LYS A 195 15.41 3.07 5.45
CA LYS A 195 14.78 4.31 4.98
C LYS A 195 14.32 4.26 3.52
N SER A 196 14.89 3.40 2.68
CA SER A 196 14.39 3.22 1.31
C SER A 196 13.10 2.41 1.29
N ASP A 197 12.92 1.45 2.21
CA ASP A 197 11.63 0.77 2.39
C ASP A 197 10.53 1.79 2.80
N LEU A 198 10.85 2.76 3.68
CA LEU A 198 9.90 3.83 4.05
C LEU A 198 9.49 4.69 2.85
N TYR A 199 10.44 5.00 1.97
CA TYR A 199 10.15 5.73 0.75
C TYR A 199 9.17 4.97 -0.14
N ALA A 200 9.41 3.67 -0.35
CA ALA A 200 8.53 2.84 -1.15
C ALA A 200 7.11 2.75 -0.55
N ILE A 201 6.96 2.64 0.77
CA ILE A 201 5.65 2.72 1.45
C ILE A 201 4.97 4.07 1.22
N GLY A 202 5.72 5.17 1.28
CA GLY A 202 5.20 6.49 0.95
C GLY A 202 4.66 6.57 -0.48
N MET A 203 5.39 6.00 -1.44
CA MET A 203 4.97 5.93 -2.85
C MET A 203 3.69 5.11 -3.03
N VAL A 204 3.61 3.92 -2.42
CA VAL A 204 2.38 3.09 -2.43
C VAL A 204 1.21 3.83 -1.80
N THR A 205 1.43 4.53 -0.69
CA THR A 205 0.37 5.29 0.00
C THR A 205 -0.16 6.43 -0.85
N ILE A 206 0.72 7.11 -1.60
CA ILE A 206 0.31 8.12 -2.59
C ILE A 206 -0.54 7.47 -3.66
N GLU A 207 -0.13 6.33 -4.19
CA GLU A 207 -0.84 5.65 -5.27
C GLU A 207 -2.24 5.16 -4.84
N MET A 208 -2.38 4.64 -3.62
CA MET A 208 -3.70 4.29 -3.07
C MET A 208 -4.64 5.50 -3.02
N LEU A 209 -4.13 6.69 -2.69
CA LEU A 209 -4.94 7.90 -2.50
C LEU A 209 -5.16 8.72 -3.78
N ALA A 210 -4.13 8.87 -4.60
CA ALA A 210 -4.13 9.66 -5.83
C ALA A 210 -4.59 8.85 -7.05
N GLY A 211 -4.64 7.53 -6.92
CA GLY A 211 -4.91 6.60 -8.01
C GLY A 211 -3.63 6.00 -8.58
N ARG A 212 -3.84 4.96 -9.38
CA ARG A 212 -2.81 4.16 -10.03
C ARG A 212 -1.81 5.03 -10.81
N PHE A 213 -0.52 4.75 -10.67
CA PHE A 213 0.49 5.34 -11.53
C PHE A 213 0.35 4.83 -12.98
N PRO A 214 0.70 5.64 -13.99
CA PRO A 214 0.50 5.26 -15.39
C PRO A 214 1.62 4.31 -15.86
N TYR A 215 1.59 3.07 -15.36
CA TYR A 215 2.63 2.07 -15.58
C TYR A 215 2.99 1.90 -17.06
N GLU A 216 2.00 1.99 -17.95
CA GLU A 216 2.14 1.82 -19.39
C GLU A 216 2.77 3.03 -20.10
N ASP A 217 2.57 4.24 -19.59
CA ASP A 217 2.98 5.48 -20.27
C ASP A 217 4.41 5.89 -19.92
N ILE A 218 5.04 5.18 -18.98
CA ILE A 218 6.35 5.56 -18.44
C ILE A 218 7.41 4.59 -18.97
N ALA A 219 8.08 5.04 -20.04
CA ALA A 219 9.24 4.32 -20.57
C ALA A 219 10.32 4.13 -19.50
N ARG A 220 10.86 2.91 -19.43
CA ARG A 220 11.86 2.52 -18.42
C ARG A 220 13.08 3.45 -18.41
N SER A 221 13.56 3.82 -19.59
CA SER A 221 14.68 4.76 -19.76
C SER A 221 14.43 6.13 -19.13
N LYS A 222 13.17 6.61 -19.11
CA LYS A 222 12.81 7.87 -18.44
C LYS A 222 12.88 7.73 -16.92
N VAL A 223 12.47 6.59 -16.37
CA VAL A 223 12.59 6.30 -14.94
C VAL A 223 14.06 6.29 -14.54
N ASP A 224 14.89 5.56 -15.27
CA ASP A 224 16.32 5.43 -14.99
C ASP A 224 17.03 6.79 -15.11
N ALA A 225 16.75 7.59 -16.14
CA ALA A 225 17.32 8.93 -16.30
C ALA A 225 16.97 9.88 -15.13
N ARG A 226 15.73 9.78 -14.59
CA ARG A 226 15.32 10.57 -13.43
C ARG A 226 16.04 10.13 -12.16
N LEU A 227 16.11 8.83 -11.90
CA LEU A 227 16.81 8.27 -10.75
C LEU A 227 18.30 8.57 -10.79
N ALA A 228 18.94 8.45 -11.96
CA ALA A 228 20.34 8.83 -12.18
C ALA A 228 20.60 10.31 -11.91
N SER A 229 19.59 11.16 -12.11
CA SER A 229 19.63 12.59 -11.78
C SER A 229 19.31 12.89 -10.30
N GLY A 230 19.20 11.88 -9.44
CA GLY A 230 18.83 12.01 -8.03
C GLY A 230 17.38 12.43 -7.79
N LYS A 231 16.51 12.31 -8.80
CA LYS A 231 15.08 12.66 -8.72
C LYS A 231 14.22 11.41 -8.47
N PRO A 232 13.01 11.57 -7.91
CA PRO A 232 12.03 10.49 -7.86
C PRO A 232 11.78 9.87 -9.24
N ALA A 233 11.51 8.56 -9.27
CA ALA A 233 11.18 7.80 -10.47
C ALA A 233 10.07 8.45 -11.32
N LEU A 234 9.13 9.13 -10.68
CA LEU A 234 8.03 9.85 -11.32
C LEU A 234 8.15 11.37 -11.16
N PRO A 235 7.60 12.17 -12.10
CA PRO A 235 7.40 13.60 -11.92
C PRO A 235 6.45 13.96 -10.77
N ASP A 236 6.67 15.13 -10.15
CA ASP A 236 5.93 15.59 -8.96
C ASP A 236 4.41 15.66 -9.13
N ARG A 237 3.92 15.81 -10.37
CA ARG A 237 2.48 15.80 -10.69
C ARG A 237 1.78 14.49 -10.27
N TYR A 238 2.52 13.38 -10.21
CA TYR A 238 1.98 12.08 -9.75
C TYR A 238 1.96 11.95 -8.22
N PHE A 239 2.57 12.88 -7.49
CA PHE A 239 2.60 12.91 -6.03
C PHE A 239 1.59 13.91 -5.44
N VAL A 240 0.70 14.45 -6.28
CA VAL A 240 -0.35 15.37 -5.86
C VAL A 240 -1.47 14.59 -5.20
N LEU A 241 -1.53 14.66 -3.86
CA LEU A 241 -2.60 14.06 -3.08
C LEU A 241 -3.93 14.80 -3.27
N PRO A 242 -5.07 14.10 -3.27
CA PRO A 242 -6.37 14.71 -3.47
C PRO A 242 -6.69 15.87 -2.49
N PRO A 243 -7.60 16.79 -2.88
CA PRO A 243 -7.99 17.92 -2.03
C PRO A 243 -8.53 17.53 -0.66
N TYR A 244 -9.25 16.41 -0.57
CA TYR A 244 -9.82 15.89 0.68
C TYR A 244 -8.79 15.32 1.66
N VAL A 245 -7.53 15.10 1.23
CA VAL A 245 -6.47 14.63 2.12
C VAL A 245 -5.97 15.80 2.98
N PRO A 246 -6.01 15.69 4.32
CA PRO A 246 -5.66 16.78 5.23
C PRO A 246 -4.19 17.22 5.19
N PRO A 247 -3.88 18.48 5.55
CA PRO A 247 -2.50 18.99 5.54
C PRO A 247 -1.52 18.18 6.40
N ASN A 248 -1.93 17.73 7.59
CA ASN A 248 -1.09 16.93 8.48
C ASN A 248 -0.80 15.54 7.89
N VAL A 249 -1.79 14.89 7.27
CA VAL A 249 -1.63 13.61 6.56
C VAL A 249 -0.75 13.79 5.32
N LYS A 250 -0.98 14.83 4.51
CA LYS A 250 -0.12 15.21 3.38
C LYS A 250 1.34 15.39 3.83
N SER A 251 1.56 16.07 4.96
CA SER A 251 2.89 16.29 5.54
C SER A 251 3.56 14.97 5.94
N PHE A 252 2.81 14.09 6.60
CA PHE A 252 3.29 12.76 6.98
C PHE A 252 3.73 11.94 5.75
N ILE A 253 2.87 11.81 4.74
CA ILE A 253 3.17 11.05 3.51
C ILE A 253 4.40 11.65 2.79
N ARG A 254 4.46 12.99 2.67
CA ARG A 254 5.61 13.70 2.09
C ARG A 254 6.91 13.48 2.88
N SER A 255 6.83 13.25 4.19
CA SER A 255 8.00 12.94 5.00
C SER A 255 8.60 11.57 4.65
N LEU A 256 7.79 10.61 4.21
CA LEU A 256 8.26 9.29 3.77
C LEU A 256 8.99 9.37 2.43
N ILE A 257 8.49 10.18 1.50
CA ILE A 257 9.04 10.29 0.12
C ILE A 257 10.10 11.39 -0.05
N ARG A 258 10.75 11.86 1.02
CA ARG A 258 11.83 12.85 0.89
C ARG A 258 12.99 12.26 0.08
N VAL A 259 13.48 13.00 -0.91
CA VAL A 259 14.67 12.57 -1.69
C VAL A 259 15.87 12.35 -0.78
N ASP A 260 16.14 13.30 0.12
CA ASP A 260 17.15 13.17 1.17
C ASP A 260 16.68 12.21 2.29
N PRO A 261 17.32 11.04 2.46
CA PRO A 261 16.91 10.06 3.47
C PRO A 261 17.04 10.58 4.90
N SER A 262 17.91 11.54 5.18
CA SER A 262 18.05 12.12 6.52
C SER A 262 16.77 12.85 6.97
N LYS A 263 15.96 13.33 6.02
CA LYS A 263 14.70 14.04 6.25
C LYS A 263 13.48 13.12 6.36
N ARG A 264 13.67 11.81 6.16
CA ARG A 264 12.64 10.79 6.43
C ARG A 264 12.59 10.45 7.92
N PRO A 265 11.51 9.85 8.43
CA PRO A 265 11.51 9.26 9.76
C PRO A 265 12.73 8.34 9.97
N ALA A 266 13.29 8.37 11.18
CA ALA A 266 14.52 7.63 11.47
C ALA A 266 14.35 6.11 11.32
N THR A 267 13.18 5.60 11.72
CA THR A 267 12.81 4.17 11.67
C THR A 267 11.35 4.01 11.28
N ALA A 268 10.97 2.80 10.85
CA ALA A 268 9.57 2.45 10.62
C ALA A 268 8.71 2.60 11.89
N ARG A 269 9.27 2.27 13.07
CA ARG A 269 8.61 2.48 14.37
C ARG A 269 8.31 3.97 14.64
N ALA A 270 9.26 4.86 14.34
CA ALA A 270 9.06 6.30 14.47
C ALA A 270 8.01 6.84 13.47
N ALA A 271 7.98 6.31 12.24
CA ALA A 271 6.96 6.63 11.26
C ALA A 271 5.57 6.17 11.73
N LEU A 272 5.46 4.94 12.26
CA LEU A 272 4.21 4.39 12.80
C LEU A 272 3.67 5.23 13.98
N GLN A 273 4.55 5.62 14.91
CA GLN A 273 4.16 6.51 16.02
C GLN A 273 3.62 7.85 15.54
N LYS A 274 4.27 8.46 14.53
CA LYS A 274 3.77 9.70 13.91
C LYS A 274 2.41 9.49 13.25
N LEU A 275 2.22 8.38 12.53
CA LEU A 275 0.94 8.03 11.89
C LEU A 275 -0.18 7.89 12.93
N ASN A 276 0.06 7.14 14.01
CA ASN A 276 -0.92 6.91 15.08
C ASN A 276 -1.31 8.19 15.82
N GLY A 277 -0.45 9.22 15.82
CA GLY A 277 -0.74 10.54 16.38
C GLY A 277 -1.57 11.46 15.46
N LEU A 278 -1.82 11.07 14.20
CA LEU A 278 -2.58 11.89 13.26
C LEU A 278 -4.06 11.92 13.64
N ARG A 279 -4.64 13.12 13.54
CA ARG A 279 -6.07 13.39 13.79
C ARG A 279 -6.63 14.02 12.52
N TYR A 280 -7.61 13.38 11.91
CA TYR A 280 -8.24 13.82 10.68
C TYR A 280 -9.66 13.27 10.56
N VAL A 281 -10.48 13.94 9.74
CA VAL A 281 -11.78 13.42 9.34
C VAL A 281 -11.58 12.31 8.31
N ASP A 282 -12.21 11.15 8.51
CA ASP A 282 -12.07 10.02 7.60
C ASP A 282 -12.91 10.22 6.33
N TRP A 283 -12.35 10.99 5.39
CA TRP A 283 -12.99 11.30 4.12
C TRP A 283 -12.99 10.11 3.16
N ARG A 284 -14.16 9.80 2.63
CA ARG A 284 -14.38 8.89 1.51
C ARG A 284 -15.21 9.59 0.43
N ARG A 285 -14.75 9.51 -0.82
CA ARG A 285 -15.57 9.94 -1.95
C ARG A 285 -16.73 8.96 -2.14
N THR A 286 -17.94 9.47 -2.26
CA THR A 286 -19.16 8.67 -2.51
C THR A 286 -19.68 8.84 -3.93
N LEU A 287 -19.47 10.01 -4.55
CA LEU A 287 -19.95 10.32 -5.90
C LEU A 287 -18.98 11.23 -6.66
N GLY A 288 -19.07 11.21 -8.00
CA GLY A 288 -18.35 12.10 -8.90
C GLY A 288 -16.88 11.75 -9.12
N THR A 289 -16.18 12.58 -9.90
CA THR A 289 -14.77 12.41 -10.29
C THR A 289 -14.05 13.76 -10.32
N GLY A 290 -12.71 13.74 -10.22
CA GLY A 290 -11.91 14.96 -10.21
C GLY A 290 -12.33 15.90 -9.07
N LEU A 291 -12.62 17.16 -9.39
CA LEU A 291 -12.98 18.20 -8.40
C LEU A 291 -14.50 18.32 -8.14
N VAL A 292 -15.33 17.56 -8.87
CA VAL A 292 -16.79 17.56 -8.74
C VAL A 292 -17.23 16.24 -8.10
N GLY A 293 -18.15 16.29 -7.13
CA GLY A 293 -18.61 15.09 -6.46
C GLY A 293 -19.09 15.29 -5.04
N GLU A 294 -19.20 14.17 -4.34
CA GLU A 294 -19.58 14.12 -2.93
C GLU A 294 -18.56 13.31 -2.14
N TRP A 295 -18.30 13.79 -0.92
CA TRP A 295 -17.45 13.11 0.05
C TRP A 295 -18.18 13.04 1.38
N ILE A 296 -18.11 11.88 2.01
CA ILE A 296 -18.60 11.64 3.36
C ILE A 296 -17.40 11.45 4.28
N GLY A 297 -17.42 12.16 5.40
CA GLY A 297 -16.38 12.11 6.43
C GLY A 297 -16.95 11.61 7.74
N SER A 298 -16.20 10.81 8.50
CA SER A 298 -16.59 10.45 9.87
C SER A 298 -15.60 10.99 10.90
N TRP A 299 -16.12 11.51 12.03
CA TRP A 299 -15.32 12.11 13.10
C TRP A 299 -16.05 12.08 14.46
N PRO A 300 -15.36 11.89 15.60
CA PRO A 300 -13.93 11.61 15.71
C PRO A 300 -13.62 10.10 15.67
N PRO A 301 -12.43 9.70 15.22
CA PRO A 301 -12.09 8.30 14.96
C PRO A 301 -12.04 7.43 16.23
N ASP A 302 -11.86 8.01 17.41
CA ASP A 302 -11.80 7.33 18.71
C ASP A 302 -13.18 6.91 19.26
N LYS A 303 -14.28 7.32 18.59
CA LYS A 303 -15.64 6.93 18.99
C LYS A 303 -16.13 5.74 18.16
N VAL A 304 -17.05 4.98 18.74
CA VAL A 304 -17.82 3.96 17.98
C VAL A 304 -18.69 4.64 16.90
N PRO A 305 -18.95 3.98 15.75
CA PRO A 305 -19.63 4.58 14.60
C PRO A 305 -20.93 5.33 14.94
N GLU A 306 -21.72 4.83 15.89
CA GLU A 306 -23.01 5.39 16.30
C GLU A 306 -22.88 6.75 17.00
N LYS A 307 -21.69 7.03 17.55
CA LYS A 307 -21.35 8.29 18.22
C LYS A 307 -20.57 9.24 17.32
N ARG A 308 -20.13 8.81 16.12
CA ARG A 308 -19.41 9.67 15.18
C ARG A 308 -20.37 10.63 14.50
N ARG A 309 -19.96 11.89 14.40
CA ARG A 309 -20.57 12.84 13.45
C ARG A 309 -20.17 12.43 12.04
N ILE A 310 -21.13 12.61 11.13
CA ILE A 310 -20.96 12.39 9.70
C ILE A 310 -20.96 13.75 9.05
N TYR A 311 -19.88 14.06 8.33
CA TYR A 311 -19.72 15.26 7.54
C TYR A 311 -19.95 14.93 6.07
N ARG A 312 -20.44 15.90 5.31
CA ARG A 312 -20.61 15.82 3.87
C ARG A 312 -20.07 17.07 3.23
N VAL A 313 -19.22 16.89 2.23
CA VAL A 313 -18.80 17.94 1.31
C VAL A 313 -19.39 17.61 -0.06
N GLN A 314 -20.05 18.59 -0.68
CA GLN A 314 -20.56 18.49 -2.04
C GLN A 314 -19.93 19.58 -2.90
N SER A 315 -19.44 19.18 -4.07
CA SER A 315 -18.95 20.05 -5.13
C SER A 315 -19.77 19.79 -6.39
N SER A 316 -20.50 20.80 -6.86
CA SER A 316 -21.40 20.69 -8.02
C SER A 316 -21.15 21.82 -9.02
N THR A 317 -21.10 21.51 -10.31
CA THR A 317 -20.97 22.51 -11.36
C THR A 317 -22.16 23.47 -11.39
N VAL A 318 -21.90 24.76 -11.53
CA VAL A 318 -22.91 25.81 -11.71
C VAL A 318 -22.60 26.54 -13.01
N LYS A 319 -23.58 26.59 -13.91
CA LYS A 319 -23.48 27.37 -15.15
C LYS A 319 -23.76 28.84 -14.84
N ARG A 320 -22.82 29.72 -15.19
CA ARG A 320 -23.00 31.18 -15.13
C ARG A 320 -23.01 31.75 -16.54
N LYS A 321 -23.67 32.90 -16.75
CA LYS A 321 -23.58 33.65 -18.01
C LYS A 321 -22.16 34.24 -18.12
N GLY A 322 -21.28 33.56 -18.85
CA GLY A 322 -19.86 33.90 -19.03
C GLY A 322 -19.01 32.62 -19.20
N HIS A 323 -17.88 32.70 -19.89
CA HIS A 323 -17.09 31.54 -20.32
C HIS A 323 -16.45 30.69 -19.20
N VAL A 324 -16.51 31.12 -17.93
CA VAL A 324 -15.88 30.39 -16.81
C VAL A 324 -16.93 29.56 -16.06
N GLU A 325 -16.80 28.24 -16.14
CA GLU A 325 -17.58 27.31 -15.33
C GLU A 325 -17.10 27.35 -13.87
N GLN A 326 -18.04 27.47 -12.93
CA GLN A 326 -17.75 27.49 -11.49
C GLN A 326 -18.26 26.20 -10.84
N ILE A 327 -17.64 25.82 -9.71
CA ILE A 327 -18.15 24.78 -8.82
C ILE A 327 -18.65 25.42 -7.53
N LYS A 328 -19.85 25.02 -7.11
CA LYS A 328 -20.41 25.36 -5.81
C LYS A 328 -19.99 24.30 -4.79
N LEU A 329 -19.34 24.76 -3.73
CA LEU A 329 -18.91 23.95 -2.60
C LEU A 329 -19.87 24.16 -1.43
N THR A 330 -20.37 23.09 -0.85
CA THR A 330 -21.21 23.12 0.35
C THR A 330 -20.77 22.06 1.35
N ALA A 331 -20.96 22.35 2.64
CA ALA A 331 -20.68 21.41 3.72
C ALA A 331 -21.88 21.27 4.66
N ALA A 332 -22.15 20.03 5.06
CA ALA A 332 -23.17 19.69 6.04
C ALA A 332 -22.63 18.64 7.02
N TRP A 333 -23.27 18.51 8.17
CA TRP A 333 -22.99 17.46 9.14
C TRP A 333 -24.28 16.91 9.75
N ARG A 334 -24.22 15.69 10.28
CA ARG A 334 -25.30 15.08 11.06
C ARG A 334 -24.76 14.10 12.09
N ARG A 335 -25.60 13.71 13.04
CA ARG A 335 -25.41 12.46 13.81
C ARG A 335 -25.92 11.28 12.96
N PRO A 336 -25.54 10.02 13.24
CA PRO A 336 -25.90 8.88 12.39
C PRO A 336 -27.40 8.71 12.16
N ALA A 337 -28.23 9.00 13.17
CA ALA A 337 -29.70 9.01 13.08
C ALA A 337 -30.32 10.43 12.97
N GLY A 338 -29.50 11.47 12.74
CA GLY A 338 -29.94 12.86 12.70
C GLY A 338 -30.17 13.38 11.28
N THR A 339 -30.81 14.55 11.18
CA THR A 339 -30.94 15.31 9.94
C THR A 339 -29.67 16.10 9.63
N TRP A 340 -29.43 16.35 8.33
CA TRP A 340 -28.32 17.18 7.86
C TRP A 340 -28.49 18.63 8.31
N ARG A 341 -27.43 19.18 8.91
CA ARG A 341 -27.30 20.57 9.32
C ARG A 341 -26.17 21.19 8.54
N LYS A 342 -26.34 22.42 8.04
CA LYS A 342 -25.24 23.14 7.37
C LYS A 342 -24.08 23.32 8.34
N VAL A 343 -22.84 23.17 7.86
CA VAL A 343 -21.69 23.69 8.59
C VAL A 343 -21.72 25.21 8.41
N SER A 344 -21.88 25.95 9.50
CA SER A 344 -22.16 27.38 9.46
C SER A 344 -21.10 28.13 8.64
N LYS A 345 -21.54 29.00 7.72
CA LYS A 345 -20.71 29.85 6.85
C LYS A 345 -19.79 29.10 5.86
N LEU A 346 -19.99 27.81 5.60
CA LEU A 346 -19.23 27.04 4.59
C LEU A 346 -20.05 26.77 3.32
N GLU A 347 -20.21 27.83 2.52
CA GLU A 347 -20.65 27.77 1.12
C GLU A 347 -19.69 28.65 0.29
N ARG A 348 -19.18 28.15 -0.84
CA ARG A 348 -18.25 28.88 -1.73
C ARG A 348 -18.54 28.62 -3.20
N TYR A 349 -18.20 29.58 -4.04
CA TYR A 349 -18.12 29.43 -5.49
C TYR A 349 -16.66 29.62 -5.89
N VAL A 350 -16.11 28.64 -6.59
CA VAL A 350 -14.70 28.65 -7.02
C VAL A 350 -14.62 28.19 -8.47
N ASP A 351 -13.51 28.46 -9.13
CA ASP A 351 -13.31 28.02 -10.51
C ASP A 351 -13.25 26.49 -10.59
N ARG A 352 -13.78 25.91 -11.67
CA ARG A 352 -13.93 24.45 -11.82
C ARG A 352 -12.62 23.67 -11.69
N GLU A 353 -11.49 24.30 -12.00
CA GLU A 353 -10.15 23.69 -11.99
C GLU A 353 -9.35 24.01 -10.71
N ASP A 354 -9.88 24.81 -9.79
CA ASP A 354 -9.15 25.25 -8.60
C ASP A 354 -9.13 24.19 -7.48
N ALA A 355 -8.26 23.20 -7.65
CA ALA A 355 -8.01 22.16 -6.66
C ALA A 355 -7.52 22.71 -5.31
N LYS A 356 -6.85 23.87 -5.30
CA LYS A 356 -6.34 24.51 -4.09
C LYS A 356 -7.50 25.06 -3.27
N ALA A 357 -8.46 25.74 -3.90
CA ALA A 357 -9.64 26.24 -3.22
C ALA A 357 -10.49 25.11 -2.64
N LEU A 358 -10.62 23.98 -3.34
CA LEU A 358 -11.27 22.79 -2.78
C LEU A 358 -10.49 22.23 -1.57
N SER A 359 -9.16 22.18 -1.63
CA SER A 359 -8.34 21.73 -0.48
C SER A 359 -8.47 22.66 0.73
N VAL A 360 -8.59 23.98 0.51
CA VAL A 360 -8.87 24.96 1.58
C VAL A 360 -10.26 24.71 2.17
N PHE A 361 -11.26 24.46 1.33
CA PHE A 361 -12.62 24.16 1.80
C PHE A 361 -12.66 22.91 2.69
N PHE A 362 -11.99 21.82 2.30
CA PHE A 362 -11.88 20.62 3.13
C PHE A 362 -11.24 20.91 4.49
N ARG A 363 -10.15 21.67 4.51
CA ARG A 363 -9.49 22.06 5.77
C ARG A 363 -10.43 22.84 6.68
N ASP A 364 -11.20 23.78 6.14
CA ASP A 364 -12.12 24.57 6.96
C ASP A 364 -13.27 23.71 7.53
N VAL A 365 -13.69 22.66 6.82
CA VAL A 365 -14.63 21.65 7.34
C VAL A 365 -13.99 20.79 8.43
N GLU A 366 -12.71 20.43 8.29
CA GLU A 366 -11.97 19.72 9.35
C GLU A 366 -11.79 20.55 10.60
N ASP A 367 -11.43 21.83 10.48
CA ASP A 367 -11.29 22.74 11.61
C ASP A 367 -12.63 22.85 12.37
N ALA A 368 -13.74 22.94 11.64
CA ALA A 368 -15.08 22.92 12.22
C ALA A 368 -15.42 21.57 12.87
N ALA A 369 -14.91 20.45 12.34
CA ALA A 369 -15.09 19.13 12.94
C ALA A 369 -14.29 18.98 14.24
N HIS A 370 -13.04 19.45 14.27
CA HIS A 370 -12.17 19.40 15.43
C HIS A 370 -12.66 20.33 16.57
N ALA A 371 -13.26 21.48 16.23
CA ALA A 371 -13.83 22.40 17.22
C ALA A 371 -15.18 21.94 17.78
N ALA A 372 -15.84 20.96 17.15
CA ALA A 372 -17.14 20.49 17.59
C ALA A 372 -17.03 19.69 18.90
N PRO A 373 -17.94 19.89 19.88
CA PRO A 373 -17.96 19.10 21.10
C PRO A 373 -18.06 17.60 20.79
N ALA A 374 -17.28 16.80 21.50
CA ALA A 374 -17.19 15.34 21.33
C ALA A 374 -18.53 14.63 21.54
#